data_AF-A0A965V1Y1-F1
#
_entry.id   AF-A0A965V1Y1-F1
#
_cell.length_a   1.000
_cell.length_b   1.000
_cell.length_c   1.000
_cell.angle_alpha   90.00
_cell.angle_beta   90.00
_cell.angle_gamma   90.00
#
_symmetry.space_group_name_H-M   'P 1'
#
loop_
_entity.id
_entity.type
_entity.pdbx_description
1 polymer ?
#
loop_
_entity_poly.entity_id
_entity_poly.type
_entity_poly.pdbx_seq_one_letter_code
_entity_poly.pdbx_strand_id
1 'polypeptide(L)'
;MPFLFTPLRVGGGGFAVICRIIGAACVLILGGCSAVVPAYNNAPFAIHWWMDSYADFDAAQSARVKADLAQLHVWHRKEDLPRIVHMLHTVQAAAPGELRADQVCAWYGEGLDYVRGFAYRSAPLIASTAPTLKPAQTERVRRELAKSAKTWRGKWLDARPSEQIDERLDKALDNVKTW
;
A
#
# COMPACT_ATOMS: atom_id res chain seq x y z
N MET A 1 -23.02 -49.09 34.23
CA MET A 1 -23.05 -48.39 32.93
C MET A 1 -21.66 -47.87 32.64
N PRO A 2 -20.86 -48.51 31.77
CA PRO A 2 -19.54 -48.02 31.41
C PRO A 2 -19.65 -47.07 30.21
N PHE A 3 -19.28 -45.80 30.39
CA PHE A 3 -18.96 -44.94 29.25
C PHE A 3 -17.49 -45.15 28.90
N LEU A 4 -17.30 -45.67 27.68
CA LEU A 4 -16.02 -45.87 27.01
C LEU A 4 -15.28 -44.54 26.87
N PHE A 5 -14.10 -44.41 27.47
CA PHE A 5 -13.08 -43.47 27.00
C PHE A 5 -12.31 -44.15 25.87
N THR A 6 -12.68 -43.86 24.62
CA THR A 6 -11.88 -44.21 23.45
C THR A 6 -10.84 -43.12 23.26
N PRO A 7 -9.53 -43.41 23.35
CA PRO A 7 -8.52 -42.40 23.00
C PRO A 7 -8.58 -42.15 21.50
N LEU A 8 -8.72 -40.89 21.11
CA LEU A 8 -8.66 -40.46 19.72
C LEU A 8 -7.24 -40.76 19.19
N ARG A 9 -7.07 -41.89 18.51
CA ARG A 9 -5.81 -42.29 17.90
C ARG A 9 -5.61 -41.47 16.64
N VAL A 10 -4.93 -40.32 16.77
CA VAL A 10 -4.46 -39.56 15.62
C VAL A 10 -3.35 -40.38 14.96
N GLY A 11 -3.63 -40.98 13.80
CA GLY A 11 -2.64 -41.72 13.01
C GLY A 11 -1.46 -40.81 12.63
N GLY A 12 -0.28 -41.40 12.39
CA GLY A 12 0.97 -40.66 12.15
C GLY A 12 0.91 -39.60 11.04
N GLY A 13 -0.01 -39.74 10.07
CA GLY A 13 -0.29 -38.70 9.06
C GLY A 13 -1.04 -37.47 9.58
N GLY A 14 -1.97 -37.64 10.53
CA GLY A 14 -2.71 -36.54 11.14
C GLY A 14 -1.85 -35.71 12.10
N PHE A 15 -0.93 -36.37 12.83
CA PHE A 15 0.06 -35.68 13.67
C PHE A 15 1.01 -34.83 12.83
N ALA A 16 1.47 -35.35 11.68
CA ALA A 16 2.32 -34.59 10.75
C ALA A 16 1.60 -33.37 10.15
N VAL A 17 0.29 -33.47 9.84
CA VAL A 17 -0.51 -32.34 9.35
C VAL A 17 -0.73 -31.30 10.45
N ILE A 18 -1.05 -31.73 11.67
CA ILE A 18 -1.23 -30.84 12.82
C ILE A 18 0.07 -30.11 13.15
N CYS A 19 1.21 -30.80 13.17
CA CYS A 19 2.52 -30.18 13.38
C CYS A 19 2.90 -29.20 12.25
N ARG A 20 2.51 -29.46 10.99
CA ARG A 20 2.71 -28.52 9.88
C ARG A 20 1.85 -27.26 10.01
N ILE A 21 0.58 -27.41 10.41
CA ILE A 21 -0.32 -26.27 10.62
C ILE A 21 0.14 -25.43 11.82
N ILE A 22 0.50 -26.08 12.94
CA ILE A 22 1.05 -25.40 14.12
C ILE A 22 2.38 -24.74 13.77
N GLY A 23 3.26 -25.41 13.03
CA GLY A 23 4.52 -24.82 12.57
C GLY A 23 4.30 -23.60 11.68
N ALA A 24 3.37 -23.65 10.73
CA ALA A 24 3.02 -22.51 9.89
C ALA A 24 2.39 -21.36 10.69
N ALA A 25 1.51 -21.65 11.64
CA ALA A 25 0.92 -20.67 12.53
C ALA A 25 1.98 -20.02 13.44
N CYS A 26 2.91 -20.79 14.00
CA CYS A 26 4.02 -20.27 14.79
C CYS A 26 4.96 -19.39 13.97
N VAL A 27 5.25 -19.72 12.71
CA VAL A 27 6.05 -18.85 11.82
C VAL A 27 5.32 -17.54 11.50
N LEU A 28 3.99 -17.57 11.32
CA LEU A 28 3.18 -16.37 11.10
C LEU A 28 3.09 -15.49 12.36
N ILE A 29 3.00 -16.09 13.54
CA ILE A 29 2.96 -15.37 14.82
C ILE A 29 4.34 -14.79 15.18
N LEU A 30 5.43 -15.52 14.92
CA LEU A 30 6.80 -15.07 15.20
C LEU A 30 7.33 -14.07 14.15
N GLY A 31 6.78 -14.05 12.93
CA GLY A 31 7.05 -13.03 11.92
C GLY A 31 6.33 -11.68 12.16
N GLY A 32 5.47 -11.61 13.19
CA GLY A 32 4.55 -10.50 13.43
C GLY A 32 5.18 -9.17 13.87
N CYS A 33 6.47 -9.12 14.25
CA CYS A 33 7.08 -7.87 14.71
C CYS A 33 7.56 -6.94 13.58
N SER A 34 7.62 -7.41 12.32
CA SER A 34 7.85 -6.51 11.18
C SER A 34 7.33 -7.12 9.87
N ALA A 35 6.01 -7.07 9.67
CA ALA A 35 5.40 -7.41 8.39
C ALA A 35 5.72 -6.39 7.27
N VAL A 36 6.34 -5.26 7.61
CA VAL A 36 6.62 -4.15 6.69
C VAL A 36 7.58 -4.55 5.59
N VAL A 37 8.72 -5.18 5.92
CA VAL A 37 9.72 -5.60 4.94
C VAL A 37 9.16 -6.63 3.95
N PRO A 38 8.54 -7.74 4.39
CA PRO A 38 7.95 -8.69 3.45
C PRO A 38 6.78 -8.09 2.65
N ALA A 39 5.94 -7.23 3.25
CA ALA A 39 4.86 -6.56 2.51
C ALA A 39 5.42 -5.62 1.44
N TYR A 40 6.41 -4.79 1.78
CA TYR A 40 7.05 -3.85 0.85
C TYR A 40 7.76 -4.57 -0.29
N ASN A 41 8.51 -5.63 -0.02
CA ASN A 41 9.19 -6.42 -1.05
C ASN A 41 8.22 -7.12 -2.01
N ASN A 42 6.96 -7.33 -1.60
CA ASN A 42 5.90 -7.88 -2.44
C ASN A 42 4.94 -6.80 -2.97
N ALA A 43 5.24 -5.52 -2.79
CA ALA A 43 4.39 -4.42 -3.24
C ALA A 43 4.04 -4.49 -4.74
N PRO A 44 4.95 -4.84 -5.68
CA PRO A 44 4.58 -4.97 -7.10
C PRO A 44 3.46 -5.98 -7.35
N PHE A 45 3.47 -7.09 -6.64
CA PHE A 45 2.44 -8.12 -6.75
C PHE A 45 1.10 -7.62 -6.22
N ALA A 46 1.11 -7.00 -5.03
CA ALA A 46 -0.10 -6.46 -4.42
C ALA A 46 -0.71 -5.32 -5.27
N ILE A 47 0.12 -4.42 -5.79
CA ILE A 47 -0.30 -3.32 -6.66
C ILE A 47 -0.88 -3.87 -7.97
N HIS A 48 -0.25 -4.88 -8.58
CA HIS A 48 -0.81 -5.53 -9.76
C HIS A 48 -2.21 -6.09 -9.47
N TRP A 49 -2.38 -6.86 -8.39
CA TRP A 49 -3.67 -7.44 -8.02
C TRP A 49 -4.74 -6.37 -7.79
N TRP A 50 -4.37 -5.27 -7.12
CA TRP A 50 -5.24 -4.11 -6.97
C TRP A 50 -5.61 -3.49 -8.32
N MET A 51 -4.66 -3.23 -9.22
CA MET A 51 -4.94 -2.66 -10.53
C MET A 51 -5.80 -3.58 -11.41
N ASP A 52 -5.55 -4.88 -11.36
CA ASP A 52 -6.33 -5.90 -12.06
C ASP A 52 -7.79 -5.93 -11.59
N SER A 53 -8.02 -5.72 -10.29
CA SER A 53 -9.38 -5.56 -9.75
C SER A 53 -10.15 -4.37 -10.35
N TYR A 54 -9.48 -3.40 -10.99
CA TYR A 54 -10.10 -2.30 -11.75
C TYR A 54 -10.13 -2.57 -13.25
N ALA A 55 -9.05 -3.10 -13.83
CA ALA A 55 -8.87 -3.15 -15.28
C ALA A 55 -9.21 -4.51 -15.93
N ASP A 56 -9.21 -5.60 -15.16
CA ASP A 56 -9.42 -6.99 -15.65
C ASP A 56 -8.46 -7.33 -16.80
N PHE A 57 -7.15 -7.29 -16.51
CA PHE A 57 -6.13 -7.37 -17.54
C PHE A 57 -6.11 -8.74 -18.22
N ASP A 58 -5.91 -8.76 -19.54
CA ASP A 58 -5.58 -10.02 -20.21
C ASP A 58 -4.11 -10.42 -19.99
N ALA A 59 -3.73 -11.59 -20.50
CA ALA A 59 -2.40 -12.15 -20.25
C ALA A 59 -1.26 -11.23 -20.71
N ALA A 60 -1.42 -10.56 -21.87
CA ALA A 60 -0.38 -9.68 -22.42
C ALA A 60 -0.28 -8.38 -21.62
N GLN A 61 -1.43 -7.79 -21.25
CA GLN A 61 -1.50 -6.61 -20.40
C GLN A 61 -0.92 -6.89 -19.00
N SER A 62 -1.31 -8.00 -18.38
CA SER A 62 -0.82 -8.41 -17.04
C SER A 62 0.69 -8.61 -17.02
N ALA A 63 1.25 -9.29 -18.03
CA ALA A 63 2.69 -9.50 -18.13
C ALA A 63 3.46 -8.18 -18.20
N ARG A 64 2.96 -7.22 -18.99
CA ARG A 64 3.53 -5.87 -19.11
C ARG A 64 3.46 -5.11 -17.79
N VAL A 65 2.28 -5.00 -17.18
CA VAL A 65 2.08 -4.25 -15.93
C VAL A 65 2.96 -4.81 -14.81
N LYS A 66 3.10 -6.15 -14.70
CA LYS A 66 4.00 -6.77 -13.72
C LYS A 66 5.46 -6.37 -13.94
N ALA A 67 5.93 -6.38 -15.18
CA ALA A 67 7.29 -5.99 -15.52
C ALA A 67 7.56 -4.51 -15.21
N ASP A 68 6.63 -3.63 -15.58
CA ASP A 68 6.74 -2.19 -15.35
C ASP A 68 6.71 -1.86 -13.84
N LEU A 69 5.83 -2.52 -13.06
CA LEU A 69 5.80 -2.38 -11.60
C LEU A 69 7.08 -2.87 -10.92
N ALA A 70 7.67 -3.97 -11.41
CA ALA A 70 8.93 -4.47 -10.88
C ALA A 70 10.07 -3.47 -11.12
N GLN A 71 10.15 -2.88 -12.31
CA GLN A 71 11.15 -1.85 -12.61
C GLN A 71 10.93 -0.58 -11.79
N LEU A 72 9.68 -0.11 -11.69
CA LEU A 72 9.33 1.06 -10.88
C LEU A 72 9.70 0.84 -9.40
N HIS A 73 9.47 -0.36 -8.87
CA HIS A 73 9.82 -0.69 -7.49
C HIS A 73 11.33 -0.75 -7.26
N VAL A 74 12.10 -1.27 -8.22
CA VAL A 74 13.58 -1.24 -8.15
C VAL A 74 14.08 0.21 -8.12
N TRP A 75 13.57 1.07 -9.00
CA TRP A 75 13.89 2.50 -9.00
C TRP A 75 13.52 3.15 -7.66
N HIS A 76 12.27 2.96 -7.21
CA HIS A 76 11.79 3.56 -5.97
C HIS A 76 12.65 3.12 -4.78
N ARG A 77 13.05 1.85 -4.70
CA ARG A 77 13.94 1.36 -3.63
C ARG A 77 15.36 1.94 -3.70
N LYS A 78 15.93 2.07 -4.89
CA LYS A 78 17.33 2.47 -5.07
C LYS A 78 17.55 3.98 -5.05
N GLU A 79 16.57 4.75 -5.51
CA GLU A 79 16.74 6.19 -5.76
C GLU A 79 15.77 7.06 -4.95
N ASP A 80 14.48 6.70 -4.93
CA ASP A 80 13.44 7.56 -4.35
C ASP A 80 13.37 7.42 -2.81
N LEU A 81 13.27 6.19 -2.32
CA LEU A 81 13.16 5.87 -0.90
C LEU A 81 14.33 6.40 -0.07
N PRO A 82 15.61 6.30 -0.49
CA PRO A 82 16.71 6.88 0.29
C PRO A 82 16.59 8.39 0.50
N ARG A 83 15.99 9.12 -0.46
CA ARG A 83 15.77 10.56 -0.33
C ARG A 83 14.67 10.86 0.68
N ILE A 84 13.57 10.09 0.65
CA ILE A 84 12.51 10.17 1.66
C ILE A 84 13.09 9.87 3.05
N VAL A 85 13.93 8.85 3.19
CA VAL A 85 14.60 8.51 4.46
C VAL A 85 15.47 9.67 4.97
N HIS A 86 16.21 10.34 4.08
CA HIS A 86 17.01 11.50 4.45
C HIS A 86 16.15 12.68 4.96
N MET A 87 15.06 12.99 4.27
CA MET A 87 14.09 14.00 4.73
C MET A 87 13.53 13.63 6.10
N LEU A 88 13.09 12.37 6.29
CA LEU A 88 12.53 11.91 7.56
C LEU A 88 13.54 11.99 8.72
N HIS A 89 14.82 11.69 8.50
CA HIS A 89 15.85 11.90 9.52
C HIS A 89 16.05 13.37 9.86
N THR A 90 15.93 14.27 8.88
CA THR A 90 16.01 15.71 9.12
C THR A 90 14.84 16.19 9.98
N VAL A 91 13.62 15.74 9.70
CA VAL A 91 12.44 16.03 10.52
C VAL A 91 12.58 15.45 11.92
N GLN A 92 13.02 14.19 12.03
CA GLN A 92 13.22 13.50 13.31
C GLN A 92 14.22 14.23 14.21
N ALA A 93 15.34 14.70 13.65
CA ALA A 93 16.37 15.42 14.41
C ALA A 93 15.86 16.77 14.95
N ALA A 94 14.95 17.42 14.23
CA ALA A 94 14.37 18.69 14.63
C ALA A 94 13.17 18.56 15.58
N ALA A 95 12.52 17.39 15.64
CA ALA A 95 11.31 17.14 16.41
C ALA A 95 11.39 17.48 17.92
N PRO A 96 12.52 17.31 18.64
CA PRO A 96 12.61 17.68 20.06
C PRO A 96 12.64 19.19 20.32
N GLY A 97 12.92 20.00 19.30
CA GLY A 97 13.03 21.46 19.42
C GLY A 97 11.72 22.19 19.12
N GLU A 98 11.77 23.52 19.19
CA GLU A 98 10.64 24.35 18.76
C GLU A 98 10.49 24.31 17.24
N LEU A 99 9.34 23.83 16.76
CA LEU A 99 9.03 23.75 15.34
C LEU A 99 8.50 25.10 14.82
N ARG A 100 9.15 25.64 13.80
CA ARG A 100 8.70 26.86 13.11
C ARG A 100 7.80 26.54 11.93
N ALA A 101 6.78 27.36 11.70
CA ALA A 101 5.78 27.13 10.66
C ALA A 101 6.38 27.04 9.24
N ASP A 102 7.35 27.90 8.91
CA ASP A 102 8.07 27.87 7.63
C ASP A 102 8.88 26.59 7.43
N GLN A 103 9.49 26.06 8.49
CA GLN A 103 10.23 24.80 8.46
C GLN A 103 9.29 23.61 8.18
N VAL A 104 8.14 23.56 8.85
CA VAL A 104 7.11 22.54 8.60
C VAL A 104 6.57 22.64 7.17
N CYS A 105 6.29 23.85 6.69
CA CYS A 105 5.86 24.09 5.31
C CYS A 105 6.90 23.64 4.28
N ALA A 106 8.20 23.86 4.54
CA ALA A 106 9.28 23.42 3.66
C ALA A 106 9.33 21.89 3.55
N TRP A 107 9.28 21.17 4.69
CA TRP A 107 9.24 19.70 4.68
C TRP A 107 7.99 19.13 4.01
N TYR A 108 6.84 19.77 4.22
CA TYR A 108 5.62 19.38 3.51
C TYR A 108 5.75 19.55 2.00
N GLY A 109 6.34 20.66 1.55
CA GLY A 109 6.65 20.91 0.14
C GLY A 109 7.57 19.85 -0.45
N GLU A 110 8.65 19.51 0.26
CA GLU A 110 9.58 18.44 -0.15
C GLU A 110 8.88 17.08 -0.23
N GLY A 111 8.02 16.77 0.75
CA GLY A 111 7.14 15.60 0.75
C GLY A 111 6.27 15.51 -0.51
N LEU A 112 5.65 16.63 -0.92
CA LEU A 112 4.86 16.68 -2.16
C LEU A 112 5.72 16.48 -3.41
N ASP A 113 6.97 16.91 -3.41
CA ASP A 113 7.87 16.71 -4.54
C ASP A 113 8.24 15.22 -4.72
N TYR A 114 8.37 14.44 -3.64
CA TYR A 114 8.49 12.97 -3.74
C TYR A 114 7.26 12.34 -4.39
N VAL A 115 6.06 12.74 -3.97
CA VAL A 115 4.80 12.24 -4.56
C VAL A 115 4.71 12.58 -6.05
N ARG A 116 5.05 13.82 -6.43
CA ARG A 116 5.07 14.25 -7.84
C ARG A 116 6.12 13.47 -8.63
N GLY A 117 7.32 13.31 -8.11
CA GLY A 117 8.41 12.55 -8.74
C GLY A 117 8.01 11.10 -9.02
N PHE A 118 7.42 10.43 -8.02
CA PHE A 118 6.87 9.08 -8.19
C PHE A 118 5.76 9.03 -9.24
N ALA A 119 4.84 10.00 -9.25
CA ALA A 119 3.78 10.10 -10.27
C ALA A 119 4.35 10.25 -11.68
N TYR A 120 5.37 11.10 -11.87
CA TYR A 120 6.04 11.24 -13.17
C TYR A 120 6.77 9.95 -13.59
N ARG A 121 7.45 9.26 -12.66
CA ARG A 121 8.15 8.01 -12.96
C ARG A 121 7.21 6.84 -13.25
N SER A 122 6.00 6.85 -12.69
CA SER A 122 4.99 5.83 -12.97
C SER A 122 4.18 6.10 -14.25
N ALA A 123 4.21 7.33 -14.80
CA ALA A 123 3.45 7.68 -16.00
C ALA A 123 3.65 6.74 -17.21
N PRO A 124 4.88 6.25 -17.53
CA PRO A 124 5.10 5.31 -18.62
C PRO A 124 4.33 3.98 -18.48
N LEU A 125 4.17 3.46 -17.25
CA LEU A 125 3.40 2.25 -16.98
C LEU A 125 1.93 2.43 -17.40
N ILE A 126 1.35 3.59 -17.09
CA ILE A 126 -0.02 3.91 -17.48
C ILE A 126 -0.09 4.14 -18.99
N ALA A 127 0.84 4.91 -19.56
CA ALA A 127 0.86 5.24 -20.97
C ALA A 127 1.07 4.01 -21.88
N SER A 128 1.83 3.00 -21.42
CA SER A 128 2.03 1.75 -22.16
C SER A 128 0.82 0.82 -22.11
N THR A 129 0.00 0.92 -21.07
CA THR A 129 -1.10 -0.03 -20.79
C THR A 129 -2.46 0.53 -21.19
N ALA A 130 -2.76 1.78 -20.86
CA ALA A 130 -4.07 2.40 -21.07
C ALA A 130 -4.57 2.35 -22.52
N PRO A 131 -3.75 2.59 -23.56
CA PRO A 131 -4.18 2.49 -24.96
C PRO A 131 -4.53 1.06 -25.41
N THR A 132 -4.05 0.05 -24.68
CA THR A 132 -4.31 -1.37 -25.00
C THR A 132 -5.61 -1.89 -24.39
N LEU A 133 -6.28 -1.10 -23.55
CA LEU A 133 -7.51 -1.51 -22.88
C LEU A 133 -8.67 -1.62 -23.90
N LYS A 134 -9.41 -2.73 -23.80
CA LYS A 134 -10.63 -2.97 -24.57
C LYS A 134 -11.75 -2.07 -24.05
N PRO A 135 -12.77 -1.73 -24.87
CA PRO A 135 -13.88 -0.88 -24.45
C PRO A 135 -14.57 -1.34 -23.15
N ALA A 136 -14.78 -2.65 -22.99
CA ALA A 136 -15.36 -3.23 -21.77
C ALA A 136 -14.47 -3.03 -20.53
N GLN A 137 -13.14 -3.13 -20.68
CA GLN A 137 -12.18 -2.88 -19.61
C GLN A 137 -12.16 -1.40 -19.23
N THR A 138 -12.21 -0.49 -20.22
CA THR A 138 -12.28 0.96 -19.95
C THR A 138 -13.54 1.33 -19.16
N GLU A 139 -14.69 0.77 -19.53
CA GLU A 139 -15.95 1.02 -18.81
C GLU A 139 -15.91 0.46 -17.39
N ARG A 140 -15.30 -0.72 -17.21
CA ARG A 140 -15.05 -1.30 -15.89
C ARG A 140 -14.22 -0.36 -15.02
N VAL A 141 -13.08 0.14 -15.53
CA VAL A 141 -12.22 1.08 -14.80
C VAL A 141 -13.01 2.33 -14.40
N ARG A 142 -13.77 2.93 -15.32
CA ARG A 142 -14.59 4.13 -15.02
C ARG A 142 -15.58 3.88 -13.90
N ARG A 143 -16.29 2.75 -13.94
CA ARG A 143 -17.27 2.38 -12.92
C ARG A 143 -16.61 2.17 -11.55
N GLU A 144 -15.49 1.43 -11.49
CA GLU A 144 -14.81 1.19 -10.22
C GLU A 144 -14.22 2.50 -9.65
N LEU A 145 -13.70 3.39 -10.48
CA LEU A 145 -13.28 4.74 -10.06
C LEU A 145 -14.46 5.58 -9.55
N ALA A 146 -15.60 5.53 -10.24
CA ALA A 146 -16.80 6.28 -9.86
C ALA A 146 -17.36 5.86 -8.48
N LYS A 147 -17.29 4.56 -8.14
CA LYS A 147 -17.69 4.05 -6.82
C LYS A 147 -16.86 4.71 -5.70
N SER A 148 -15.55 4.81 -5.88
CA SER A 148 -14.64 5.40 -4.89
C SER A 148 -14.68 6.94 -4.88
N ALA A 149 -15.08 7.56 -5.99
CA ALA A 149 -15.06 9.01 -6.15
C ALA A 149 -16.10 9.73 -5.29
N LYS A 150 -17.33 9.20 -5.11
CA LYS A 150 -18.43 9.96 -4.48
C LYS A 150 -18.09 10.50 -3.09
N THR A 151 -17.62 9.64 -2.19
CA THR A 151 -17.26 10.04 -0.81
C THR A 151 -15.97 10.85 -0.78
N TRP A 152 -14.99 10.49 -1.62
CA TRP A 152 -13.71 11.18 -1.65
C TRP A 152 -13.85 12.62 -2.18
N ARG A 153 -14.58 12.80 -3.29
CA ARG A 153 -14.83 14.12 -3.88
C ARG A 153 -15.56 15.05 -2.92
N GLY A 154 -16.60 14.56 -2.26
CA GLY A 154 -17.35 15.35 -1.28
C GLY A 154 -16.46 15.88 -0.15
N LYS A 155 -15.47 15.10 0.30
CA LYS A 155 -14.54 15.51 1.36
C LYS A 155 -13.38 16.40 0.88
N TRP A 156 -12.84 16.11 -0.30
CA TRP A 156 -11.53 16.65 -0.72
C TRP A 156 -11.55 17.60 -1.91
N LEU A 157 -12.64 17.64 -2.69
CA LEU A 157 -12.77 18.50 -3.87
C LEU A 157 -13.94 19.47 -3.79
N ASP A 158 -15.12 18.95 -3.42
CA ASP A 158 -16.38 19.69 -3.53
C ASP A 158 -16.70 20.47 -2.23
N ALA A 159 -15.96 20.23 -1.13
CA ALA A 159 -16.07 20.96 0.14
C ALA A 159 -15.49 22.38 0.03
N ARG A 160 -15.93 23.31 0.90
CA ARG A 160 -15.37 24.68 0.93
C ARG A 160 -13.91 24.66 1.35
N PRO A 161 -13.08 25.63 0.91
CA PRO A 161 -11.65 25.65 1.26
C PRO A 161 -11.36 25.58 2.75
N SER A 162 -12.16 26.24 3.60
CA SER A 162 -11.99 26.19 5.06
C SER A 162 -12.23 24.78 5.62
N GLU A 163 -13.29 24.10 5.16
CA GLU A 163 -13.63 22.75 5.59
C GLU A 163 -12.55 21.74 5.18
N GLN A 164 -11.93 21.94 4.01
CA GLN A 164 -10.81 21.11 3.57
C GLN A 164 -9.56 21.33 4.44
N ILE A 165 -9.30 22.56 4.89
CA ILE A 165 -8.16 22.86 5.76
C ILE A 165 -8.38 22.21 7.13
N ASP A 166 -9.58 22.32 7.69
CA ASP A 166 -9.94 21.72 8.98
C ASP A 166 -9.77 20.20 8.93
N GLU A 167 -10.31 19.52 7.91
CA GLU A 167 -10.16 18.07 7.73
C GLU A 167 -8.68 17.67 7.53
N ARG A 168 -7.87 18.47 6.83
CA ARG A 168 -6.42 18.21 6.69
C ARG A 168 -5.70 18.32 8.02
N LEU A 169 -6.04 19.33 8.81
CA LEU A 169 -5.45 19.55 10.13
C LEU A 169 -5.82 18.42 11.08
N ASP A 170 -7.09 18.05 11.15
CA ASP A 170 -7.57 16.94 11.99
C ASP A 170 -6.83 15.64 11.65
N LYS A 171 -6.71 15.32 10.36
CA LYS A 171 -5.93 14.14 9.93
C LYS A 171 -4.46 14.24 10.28
N ALA A 172 -3.85 15.41 10.12
CA ALA A 172 -2.45 15.60 10.48
C ALA A 172 -2.23 15.38 11.97
N LEU A 173 -3.11 15.91 12.82
CA LEU A 173 -3.06 15.74 14.27
C LEU A 173 -3.30 14.28 14.68
N ASP A 174 -4.27 13.60 14.07
CA ASP A 174 -4.55 12.20 14.37
C ASP A 174 -3.41 11.27 13.97
N ASN A 175 -2.75 11.54 12.84
CA ASN A 175 -1.54 10.83 12.45
C ASN A 175 -0.41 11.05 13.45
N VAL A 176 -0.22 12.28 13.98
CA VAL A 176 0.82 12.52 15.00
C VAL A 176 0.50 11.81 16.31
N LYS A 177 -0.76 11.71 16.72
CA LYS A 177 -1.17 11.02 17.97
C LYS A 177 -1.03 9.49 17.90
N THR A 178 -1.03 8.91 16.71
CA THR A 178 -0.98 7.45 16.51
C THR A 178 0.44 6.90 16.35
N TRP A 179 1.46 7.76 16.43
CA TRP A 179 2.88 7.41 16.49
C TRP A 179 3.43 7.63 17.89
#